data_AF-A0A0L8GSZ8-F1
#
_entry.id   AF-A0A0L8GSZ8-F1
#
_cell.length_a   1.000
_cell.length_b   1.000
_cell.length_c   1.000
_cell.angle_alpha   90.00
_cell.angle_beta   90.00
_cell.angle_gamma   90.00
#
_symmetry.space_group_name_H-M   'P 1'
#
loop_
_entity.id
_entity.type
_entity.pdbx_description
1 polymer ?
#
loop_
_entity_poly.entity_id
_entity_poly.type
_entity_poly.pdbx_seq_one_letter_code
_entity_poly.pdbx_strand_id
1 'polypeptide(L)'
;MALKLYNKTLLSTPDRDQNVYWADFEYSNFSEGKRKFIFLGVLNGKGPRKGELCSIKTFKDRIGDYEDWRKEITKCKQANDLAQQFNLCSADERKIFFEVPIIAEMDMLSHCTQLIQKVTRKKIFVLEECIAIEPFLKGSFQKFSSTYSPYYTCNGGGDGANITAPTANYNGTGYGKHAKGKGASTTNTYANNLAFAEAFSHYTYWYTKGRMVVDDLQGVIQDANHFRLTDPSIHSVKLSYGPTDNGQNGITAFLSKHRCNKICANWFLNQQH
;
A
#
# COMPACT_ATOMS: atom_id res chain seq x y z
N MET A 1 12.54 1.82 -36.62
CA MET A 1 12.06 2.70 -35.52
C MET A 1 11.17 1.84 -34.62
N ALA A 2 11.58 1.52 -33.39
CA ALA A 2 10.76 0.71 -32.50
C ALA A 2 9.54 1.52 -32.05
N LEU A 3 8.34 1.03 -32.34
CA LEU A 3 7.10 1.68 -31.93
C LEU A 3 7.01 1.65 -30.40
N LYS A 4 7.25 2.77 -29.73
CA LYS A 4 7.03 2.86 -28.28
C LYS A 4 5.53 3.00 -28.03
N LEU A 5 4.92 1.91 -27.57
CA LEU A 5 3.56 1.90 -27.05
C LEU A 5 3.61 2.43 -25.60
N TYR A 6 3.26 3.69 -25.40
CA TYR A 6 3.12 4.29 -24.08
C TYR A 6 1.74 4.91 -23.92
N ASN A 7 1.26 4.91 -22.69
CA ASN A 7 0.03 5.56 -22.29
C ASN A 7 0.37 6.90 -21.64
N LYS A 8 -0.53 7.88 -21.75
CA LYS A 8 -0.35 9.21 -21.17
C LYS A 8 -1.60 9.66 -20.42
N THR A 9 -1.40 10.37 -19.32
CA THR A 9 -2.45 11.05 -18.56
C THR A 9 -2.47 12.55 -18.86
N LEU A 10 -3.60 13.19 -18.57
CA LEU A 10 -3.70 14.63 -18.38
C LEU A 10 -3.00 15.03 -17.08
N LEU A 11 -2.99 16.34 -16.78
CA LEU A 11 -2.54 16.85 -15.49
C LEU A 11 -3.40 16.27 -14.36
N SER A 12 -2.73 15.89 -13.29
CA SER A 12 -3.32 15.33 -12.11
C SER A 12 -4.01 16.39 -11.26
N THR A 13 -4.80 15.94 -10.30
CA THR A 13 -5.10 16.71 -9.10
C THR A 13 -3.79 17.16 -8.42
N PRO A 14 -3.79 18.29 -7.69
CA PRO A 14 -2.62 18.72 -6.94
C PRO A 14 -2.20 17.70 -5.88
N ASP A 15 -0.90 17.56 -5.67
CA ASP A 15 -0.33 16.86 -4.52
C ASP A 15 -0.45 17.72 -3.24
N ARG A 16 0.17 17.26 -2.15
CA ARG A 16 0.15 17.98 -0.86
C ARG A 16 0.75 19.40 -0.96
N ASP A 17 1.75 19.56 -1.81
CA ASP A 17 2.51 20.80 -1.97
C ASP A 17 2.00 21.64 -3.16
N GLN A 18 0.76 21.37 -3.61
CA GLN A 18 0.08 22.04 -4.72
C GLN A 18 0.74 21.83 -6.10
N ASN A 19 1.65 20.87 -6.24
CA ASN A 19 2.22 20.53 -7.53
C ASN A 19 1.28 19.62 -8.32
N VAL A 20 1.24 19.80 -9.63
CA VAL A 20 0.48 18.96 -10.56
C VAL A 20 1.40 18.27 -11.53
N TYR A 21 1.08 17.02 -11.84
CA TYR A 21 1.91 16.15 -12.67
C TYR A 21 1.08 15.44 -13.73
N TRP A 22 1.73 14.91 -14.75
CA TRP A 22 1.13 13.94 -15.66
C TRP A 22 2.11 12.79 -15.83
N ALA A 23 1.66 11.61 -16.26
CA ALA A 23 2.52 10.44 -16.38
C ALA A 23 2.58 9.89 -17.81
N ASP A 24 3.78 9.50 -18.24
CA ASP A 24 3.96 8.52 -19.31
C ASP A 24 4.16 7.14 -18.68
N PHE A 25 3.47 6.12 -19.15
CA PHE A 25 3.56 4.78 -18.54
C PHE A 25 3.44 3.64 -19.55
N GLU A 26 3.89 2.46 -19.11
CA GLU A 26 3.97 1.26 -19.93
C GLU A 26 2.59 0.77 -20.40
N TYR A 27 2.58 0.11 -21.55
CA TYR A 27 1.37 -0.50 -22.09
C TYR A 27 0.91 -1.74 -21.30
N SER A 28 1.85 -2.49 -20.71
CA SER A 28 1.55 -3.66 -19.87
C SER A 28 1.72 -3.33 -18.41
N ASN A 29 0.84 -3.90 -17.58
CA ASN A 29 1.00 -3.85 -16.13
C ASN A 29 2.17 -4.77 -15.72
N PHE A 30 2.98 -4.33 -14.75
CA PHE A 30 4.06 -5.15 -14.19
C PHE A 30 3.58 -5.95 -12.96
N SER A 31 2.43 -5.56 -12.39
CA SER A 31 1.83 -6.22 -11.25
C SER A 31 0.31 -6.06 -11.28
N GLU A 32 -0.38 -6.85 -10.48
CA GLU A 32 -1.81 -6.74 -10.29
C GLU A 32 -2.23 -7.20 -8.89
N GLY A 33 -3.17 -6.47 -8.30
CA GLY A 33 -3.86 -6.88 -7.09
C GLY A 33 -5.18 -7.57 -7.39
N LYS A 34 -5.95 -7.90 -6.35
CA LYS A 34 -7.28 -8.49 -6.49
C LYS A 34 -8.24 -7.62 -7.31
N ARG A 35 -8.14 -6.29 -7.17
CA ARG A 35 -9.09 -5.31 -7.76
C ARG A 35 -8.46 -4.32 -8.74
N LYS A 36 -7.12 -4.23 -8.79
CA LYS A 36 -6.42 -3.17 -9.53
C LYS A 36 -5.31 -3.76 -10.41
N PHE A 37 -5.14 -3.22 -11.62
CA PHE A 37 -3.92 -3.38 -12.41
C PHE A 37 -2.90 -2.30 -12.02
N ILE A 38 -1.61 -2.61 -12.10
CA ILE A 38 -0.51 -1.71 -11.70
C ILE A 38 0.52 -1.59 -12.82
N PHE A 39 0.71 -0.39 -13.32
CA PHE A 39 1.62 -0.07 -14.43
C PHE A 39 2.79 0.77 -13.93
N LEU A 40 3.95 0.59 -14.54
CA LEU A 40 5.13 1.38 -14.25
C LEU A 40 5.15 2.60 -15.17
N GLY A 41 5.44 3.77 -14.61
CA GLY A 41 5.54 5.01 -15.37
C GLY A 41 6.56 5.98 -14.82
N VAL A 42 6.63 7.14 -15.45
CA VAL A 42 7.49 8.26 -15.08
C VAL A 42 6.63 9.50 -14.90
N LEU A 43 6.79 10.19 -13.78
CA LEU A 43 6.14 11.47 -13.50
C LEU A 43 6.78 12.59 -14.34
N ASN A 44 5.94 13.40 -14.95
CA ASN A 44 6.30 14.61 -15.69
C ASN A 44 5.49 15.79 -15.14
N GLY A 45 5.85 17.02 -15.54
CA GLY A 45 5.18 18.25 -15.08
C GLY A 45 6.13 19.28 -14.51
N LYS A 46 5.58 20.32 -13.89
CA LYS A 46 6.32 21.39 -13.20
C LYS A 46 6.24 21.11 -11.70
N GLY A 47 7.21 20.38 -11.16
CA GLY A 47 7.27 20.05 -9.74
C GLY A 47 8.55 19.26 -9.42
N PRO A 48 8.97 19.21 -8.14
CA PRO A 48 10.25 18.60 -7.74
C PRO A 48 10.33 17.10 -8.05
N ARG A 49 9.19 16.43 -8.19
CA ARG A 49 9.09 14.99 -8.45
C ARG A 49 9.17 14.61 -9.93
N LYS A 50 9.40 15.58 -10.82
CA LYS A 50 9.58 15.31 -12.26
C LYS A 50 10.72 14.33 -12.47
N GLY A 51 10.47 13.28 -13.24
CA GLY A 51 11.42 12.21 -13.56
C GLY A 51 11.41 11.03 -12.58
N GLU A 52 10.65 11.12 -11.48
CA GLU A 52 10.50 9.99 -10.56
C GLU A 52 9.70 8.84 -11.21
N LEU A 53 10.07 7.61 -10.85
CA LEU A 53 9.25 6.44 -11.18
C LEU A 53 7.94 6.49 -10.37
N CYS A 54 6.83 6.17 -11.02
CA CYS A 54 5.52 6.09 -10.42
C CYS A 54 4.81 4.78 -10.76
N SER A 55 3.86 4.42 -9.91
CA SER A 55 2.90 3.35 -10.16
C SER A 55 1.57 3.97 -10.56
N ILE A 56 1.01 3.51 -11.67
CA ILE A 56 -0.33 3.88 -12.14
C ILE A 56 -1.27 2.73 -11.80
N LYS A 57 -2.39 3.04 -11.14
CA LYS A 57 -3.41 2.07 -10.74
C LYS A 57 -4.72 2.34 -11.45
N THR A 58 -5.32 1.29 -11.98
CA THR A 58 -6.69 1.28 -12.56
C THR A 58 -7.48 0.09 -12.02
N PHE A 59 -8.80 0.22 -11.92
CA PHE A 59 -9.69 -0.87 -11.53
C PHE A 59 -9.77 -1.96 -12.62
N LYS A 60 -9.91 -3.22 -12.18
CA LYS A 60 -10.03 -4.37 -13.10
C LYS A 60 -11.45 -4.58 -13.61
N ASP A 61 -12.42 -4.30 -12.76
CA ASP A 61 -13.83 -4.65 -12.91
C ASP A 61 -14.69 -3.52 -13.47
N ARG A 62 -14.16 -2.30 -13.55
CA ARG A 62 -14.87 -1.12 -14.06
C ARG A 62 -13.91 -0.05 -14.57
N ILE A 63 -14.47 0.94 -15.26
CA ILE A 63 -13.81 2.20 -15.58
C ILE A 63 -13.92 3.09 -14.33
N GLY A 64 -12.78 3.56 -13.82
CA GLY A 64 -12.76 4.41 -12.63
C GLY A 64 -13.11 5.86 -12.97
N ASP A 65 -13.95 6.48 -12.15
CA ASP A 65 -14.19 7.92 -12.19
C ASP A 65 -13.47 8.65 -11.03
N TYR A 66 -13.59 9.98 -11.01
CA TYR A 66 -12.98 10.80 -9.97
C TYR A 66 -13.47 10.43 -8.56
N GLU A 67 -14.76 10.14 -8.38
CA GLU A 67 -15.37 9.88 -7.07
C GLU A 67 -14.94 8.52 -6.50
N ASP A 68 -14.79 7.50 -7.35
CA ASP A 68 -14.20 6.22 -7.01
C ASP A 68 -12.80 6.39 -6.40
N TRP A 69 -11.93 7.16 -7.07
CA TRP A 69 -10.58 7.41 -6.59
C TRP A 69 -10.53 8.35 -5.40
N ARG A 70 -11.42 9.34 -5.32
CA ARG A 70 -11.54 10.23 -4.16
C ARG A 70 -11.83 9.46 -2.88
N LYS A 71 -12.66 8.40 -2.95
CA LYS A 71 -12.91 7.50 -1.81
C LYS A 71 -11.66 6.71 -1.41
N GLU A 72 -10.93 6.15 -2.37
CA GLU A 72 -9.67 5.43 -2.09
C GLU A 72 -8.60 6.38 -1.51
N ILE A 73 -8.48 7.62 -2.01
CA ILE A 73 -7.58 8.66 -1.46
C ILE A 73 -8.00 9.07 -0.05
N THR A 74 -9.29 9.25 0.21
CA THR A 74 -9.80 9.58 1.55
C THR A 74 -9.40 8.51 2.57
N LYS A 75 -9.50 7.25 2.19
CA LYS A 75 -9.03 6.11 2.99
C LYS A 75 -7.52 6.15 3.23
N CYS A 76 -6.70 6.43 2.21
CA CYS A 76 -5.25 6.58 2.37
C CYS A 76 -4.88 7.75 3.30
N LYS A 77 -5.56 8.89 3.17
CA LYS A 77 -5.37 10.05 4.05
C LYS A 77 -5.67 9.71 5.50
N GLN A 78 -6.81 9.07 5.77
CA GLN A 78 -7.18 8.63 7.12
C GLN A 78 -6.14 7.68 7.73
N ALA A 79 -5.64 6.71 6.94
CA ALA A 79 -4.59 5.80 7.40
C ALA A 79 -3.28 6.55 7.69
N ASN A 80 -2.91 7.51 6.84
CA ASN A 80 -1.72 8.33 7.04
C ASN A 80 -1.81 9.22 8.28
N ASP A 81 -2.97 9.83 8.53
CA ASP A 81 -3.20 10.68 9.71
C ASP A 81 -3.06 9.85 11.00
N LEU A 82 -3.65 8.65 11.03
CA LEU A 82 -3.48 7.71 12.15
C LEU A 82 -2.01 7.26 12.30
N ALA A 83 -1.29 7.05 11.20
CA ALA A 83 0.13 6.70 11.22
C ALA A 83 0.99 7.84 11.78
N GLN A 84 0.67 9.09 11.47
CA GLN A 84 1.35 10.26 12.05
C GLN A 84 1.13 10.33 13.56
N GLN A 85 -0.08 10.10 14.04
CA GLN A 85 -0.38 10.05 15.49
C GLN A 85 0.38 8.89 16.17
N PHE A 86 0.40 7.72 15.54
CA PHE A 86 1.17 6.56 16.02
C PHE A 86 2.67 6.86 16.11
N ASN A 87 3.24 7.48 15.07
CA ASN A 87 4.65 7.83 14.99
C ASN A 87 5.09 8.81 16.09
N LEU A 88 4.18 9.71 16.52
CA LEU A 88 4.41 10.67 17.60
C LEU A 88 4.34 10.01 18.98
N CYS A 89 3.45 9.05 19.19
CA CYS A 89 3.26 8.40 20.49
C CYS A 89 4.19 7.20 20.71
N SER A 90 4.64 6.55 19.65
CA SER A 90 5.50 5.37 19.73
C SER A 90 6.95 5.74 20.03
N ALA A 91 7.49 5.12 21.09
CA ALA A 91 8.92 5.18 21.42
C ALA A 91 9.79 4.32 20.48
N ASP A 92 9.19 3.57 19.55
CA ASP A 92 9.90 2.81 18.54
C ASP A 92 10.53 3.77 17.50
N GLU A 93 11.77 3.48 17.11
CA GLU A 93 12.50 4.24 16.09
C GLU A 93 11.88 4.09 14.70
N ARG A 94 11.18 2.99 14.45
CA ARG A 94 10.49 2.74 13.19
C ARG A 94 9.28 3.66 13.05
N LYS A 95 9.00 4.06 11.82
CA LYS A 95 7.91 4.99 11.47
C LYS A 95 7.10 4.47 10.28
N ILE A 96 5.80 4.75 10.28
CA ILE A 96 4.86 4.35 9.22
C ILE A 96 4.38 5.58 8.46
N PHE A 97 4.36 5.47 7.13
CA PHE A 97 3.80 6.48 6.23
C PHE A 97 2.96 5.79 5.18
N PHE A 98 1.79 6.33 4.90
CA PHE A 98 0.95 5.86 3.80
C PHE A 98 1.07 6.79 2.61
N GLU A 99 1.27 6.19 1.43
CA GLU A 99 1.19 6.93 0.18
C GLU A 99 -0.24 7.41 -0.05
N VAL A 100 -0.36 8.70 -0.37
CA VAL A 100 -1.61 9.32 -0.79
C VAL A 100 -1.51 9.57 -2.29
N PRO A 101 -2.23 8.81 -3.13
CA PRO A 101 -2.17 8.98 -4.57
C PRO A 101 -2.73 10.33 -5.02
N ILE A 102 -2.34 10.76 -6.22
CA ILE A 102 -2.99 11.83 -6.99
C ILE A 102 -3.84 11.20 -8.11
N ILE A 103 -4.92 11.86 -8.52
CA ILE A 103 -5.81 11.37 -9.59
C ILE A 103 -5.41 12.04 -10.90
N ALA A 104 -5.40 11.32 -12.01
CA ALA A 104 -5.30 11.92 -13.33
C ALA A 104 -6.25 11.21 -14.31
N GLU A 105 -6.74 11.93 -15.30
CA GLU A 105 -7.52 11.37 -16.40
C GLU A 105 -6.61 10.87 -17.52
N MET A 106 -7.06 9.88 -18.28
CA MET A 106 -6.37 9.41 -19.48
C MET A 106 -6.48 10.45 -20.61
N ASP A 107 -5.33 10.88 -21.17
CA ASP A 107 -5.22 11.87 -22.25
C ASP A 107 -5.24 11.21 -23.64
N MET A 108 -4.34 10.24 -23.86
CA MET A 108 -4.15 9.63 -25.17
C MET A 108 -3.88 8.13 -25.05
N LEU A 109 -4.47 7.38 -25.98
CA LEU A 109 -4.17 5.98 -26.23
C LEU A 109 -3.23 5.89 -27.43
N SER A 110 -2.12 5.17 -27.32
CA SER A 110 -1.25 4.89 -28.47
C SER A 110 -2.06 4.28 -29.63
N HIS A 111 -2.08 4.88 -30.83
CA HIS A 111 -2.91 4.43 -31.97
C HIS A 111 -2.71 2.96 -32.40
N CYS A 112 -1.55 2.36 -32.11
CA CYS A 112 -1.29 0.95 -32.40
C CYS A 112 -2.00 -0.02 -31.43
N THR A 113 -2.57 0.46 -30.32
CA THR A 113 -3.38 -0.38 -29.42
C THR A 113 -4.66 -0.87 -30.08
N GLN A 114 -5.29 -0.11 -31.00
CA GLN A 114 -6.55 -0.50 -31.65
C GLN A 114 -6.43 -1.76 -32.54
N LEU A 115 -5.26 -1.97 -33.15
CA LEU A 115 -5.00 -3.17 -33.97
C LEU A 115 -4.58 -4.37 -33.10
N ILE A 116 -3.89 -4.14 -31.98
CA ILE A 116 -3.46 -5.17 -31.01
C ILE A 116 -4.61 -5.55 -30.03
N GLN A 117 -5.62 -4.70 -29.90
CA GLN A 117 -6.82 -4.85 -29.04
C GLN A 117 -7.58 -6.16 -29.30
N LYS A 118 -7.56 -6.69 -30.52
CA LYS A 118 -8.31 -7.88 -30.90
C LYS A 118 -7.64 -9.21 -30.49
N VAL A 119 -6.39 -9.18 -29.99
CA VAL A 119 -5.58 -10.39 -29.79
C VAL A 119 -5.02 -10.51 -28.37
N THR A 120 -5.00 -9.44 -27.56
CA THR A 120 -4.32 -9.44 -26.25
C THR A 120 -5.31 -9.33 -25.07
N ARG A 121 -5.13 -10.14 -24.02
CA ARG A 121 -5.88 -10.02 -22.73
C ARG A 121 -5.43 -8.82 -21.86
N LYS A 122 -4.92 -7.76 -22.47
CA LYS A 122 -4.35 -6.61 -21.77
C LYS A 122 -5.46 -5.61 -21.42
N LYS A 123 -5.31 -4.89 -20.30
CA LYS A 123 -6.25 -3.82 -19.91
C LYS A 123 -6.29 -2.75 -20.99
N ILE A 124 -7.49 -2.47 -21.46
CA ILE A 124 -7.79 -1.40 -22.40
C ILE A 124 -8.26 -0.20 -21.58
N PHE A 125 -7.56 0.91 -21.74
CA PHE A 125 -7.97 2.19 -21.19
C PHE A 125 -8.95 2.88 -22.13
N VAL A 126 -9.89 3.63 -21.58
CA VAL A 126 -10.78 4.52 -22.34
C VAL A 126 -10.40 5.98 -22.09
N LEU A 127 -10.76 6.87 -23.02
CA LEU A 127 -10.63 8.31 -22.80
C LEU A 127 -11.45 8.71 -21.56
N GLU A 128 -10.96 9.69 -20.80
CA GLU A 128 -11.58 10.19 -19.56
C GLU A 128 -11.63 9.19 -18.39
N GLU A 129 -11.09 7.97 -18.55
CA GLU A 129 -10.88 7.07 -17.40
C GLU A 129 -9.96 7.76 -16.38
N CYS A 130 -10.41 7.88 -15.14
CA CYS A 130 -9.57 8.34 -14.05
C CYS A 130 -8.69 7.20 -13.55
N ILE A 131 -7.43 7.50 -13.26
CA ILE A 131 -6.47 6.60 -12.66
C ILE A 131 -5.83 7.24 -11.42
N ALA A 132 -5.24 6.41 -10.55
CA ALA A 132 -4.41 6.90 -9.46
C ALA A 132 -2.93 6.77 -9.78
N ILE A 133 -2.16 7.80 -9.46
CA ILE A 133 -0.71 7.84 -9.56
C ILE A 133 -0.11 7.95 -8.16
N GLU A 134 0.82 7.08 -7.83
CA GLU A 134 1.57 7.10 -6.57
C GLU A 134 3.07 6.86 -6.83
N PRO A 135 3.97 7.21 -5.88
CA PRO A 135 5.38 6.89 -6.04
C PRO A 135 5.60 5.39 -6.27
N PHE A 136 6.53 5.04 -7.16
CA PHE A 136 6.96 3.66 -7.28
C PHE A 136 7.82 3.28 -6.06
N LEU A 137 7.32 2.35 -5.26
CA LEU A 137 7.99 1.88 -4.05
C LEU A 137 9.15 0.94 -4.40
N LYS A 138 10.34 1.50 -4.56
CA LYS A 138 11.57 0.73 -4.78
C LYS A 138 11.91 -0.11 -3.54
N GLY A 139 12.06 -1.42 -3.73
CA GLY A 139 12.47 -2.36 -2.69
C GLY A 139 11.67 -3.66 -2.70
N SER A 140 11.86 -4.47 -1.66
CA SER A 140 11.10 -5.71 -1.48
C SER A 140 9.72 -5.42 -0.92
N PHE A 141 8.71 -5.47 -1.79
CA PHE A 141 7.31 -5.30 -1.41
C PHE A 141 6.86 -6.45 -0.50
N GLN A 142 6.23 -6.12 0.62
CA GLN A 142 5.83 -7.03 1.69
C GLN A 142 4.40 -6.74 2.13
N LYS A 143 3.68 -7.78 2.54
CA LYS A 143 2.43 -7.68 3.30
C LYS A 143 2.72 -7.99 4.77
N PHE A 144 2.14 -7.21 5.67
CA PHE A 144 2.27 -7.32 7.12
C PHE A 144 0.89 -7.59 7.73
N SER A 145 0.50 -8.86 7.82
CA SER A 145 -0.75 -9.24 8.50
C SER A 145 -0.69 -10.70 8.96
N SER A 146 -1.03 -10.96 10.23
CA SER A 146 -1.25 -12.32 10.74
C SER A 146 -2.35 -13.07 10.02
N THR A 147 -3.31 -12.39 9.38
CA THR A 147 -4.39 -13.06 8.64
C THR A 147 -3.90 -13.80 7.39
N TYR A 148 -2.78 -13.37 6.81
CA TYR A 148 -2.16 -13.98 5.61
C TYR A 148 -0.98 -14.90 5.94
N SER A 149 -0.57 -14.98 7.21
CA SER A 149 0.49 -15.87 7.64
C SER A 149 -0.06 -16.99 8.52
N PRO A 150 -0.41 -18.16 7.94
CA PRO A 150 -0.86 -19.32 8.70
C PRO A 150 0.23 -19.94 9.60
N TYR A 151 1.41 -19.33 9.72
CA TYR A 151 2.57 -19.89 10.41
C TYR A 151 2.99 -19.12 11.69
N TYR A 152 2.26 -18.09 12.11
CA TYR A 152 2.55 -17.36 13.36
C TYR A 152 1.56 -17.72 14.48
N THR A 153 1.68 -18.92 15.03
CA THR A 153 1.13 -19.22 16.36
C THR A 153 2.25 -19.01 17.38
N CYS A 154 2.20 -17.93 18.17
CA CYS A 154 2.98 -17.90 19.40
C CYS A 154 2.27 -18.80 20.42
N ASN A 155 2.74 -20.05 20.52
CA ASN A 155 2.37 -20.93 21.62
C ASN A 155 3.31 -20.64 22.79
N GLY A 156 2.75 -20.10 23.88
CA GLY A 156 3.41 -20.03 25.17
C GLY A 156 4.05 -18.68 25.52
N GLY A 157 3.67 -18.15 26.67
CA GLY A 157 4.48 -17.19 27.40
C GLY A 157 5.78 -17.85 27.84
N GLY A 158 6.89 -17.15 27.64
CA GLY A 158 8.23 -17.62 27.94
C GLY A 158 9.21 -16.91 27.03
N ASP A 159 10.15 -16.19 27.64
CA ASP A 159 11.26 -15.53 26.95
C ASP A 159 12.00 -16.55 26.06
N GLY A 160 11.89 -16.38 24.74
CA GLY A 160 12.68 -17.18 23.78
C GLY A 160 11.91 -18.07 22.79
N ALA A 161 10.70 -17.73 22.36
CA ALA A 161 10.06 -18.45 21.26
C ALA A 161 10.86 -18.29 19.94
N ASN A 162 11.35 -19.40 19.38
CA ASN A 162 11.94 -19.47 18.06
C ASN A 162 10.85 -19.23 16.99
N ILE A 163 10.88 -18.06 16.35
CA ILE A 163 9.92 -17.64 15.33
C ILE A 163 10.47 -17.97 13.94
N THR A 164 9.85 -18.93 13.24
CA THR A 164 10.21 -19.26 11.85
C THR A 164 9.26 -18.53 10.89
N ALA A 165 9.75 -17.46 10.26
CA ALA A 165 9.05 -16.71 9.23
C ALA A 165 9.05 -17.48 7.90
N PRO A 166 7.92 -17.54 7.18
CA PRO A 166 7.94 -18.02 5.81
C PRO A 166 8.72 -17.05 4.94
N THR A 167 9.62 -17.57 4.11
CA THR A 167 10.05 -16.87 2.90
C THR A 167 8.84 -16.79 1.97
N ALA A 168 8.05 -15.72 2.10
CA ALA A 168 6.98 -15.44 1.16
C ALA A 168 7.63 -15.12 -0.20
N ASN A 169 7.74 -16.15 -1.04
CA ASN A 169 8.01 -16.02 -2.47
C ASN A 169 6.78 -15.37 -3.11
N TYR A 170 6.62 -14.07 -2.94
CA TYR A 170 5.76 -13.28 -3.81
C TYR A 170 6.55 -13.03 -5.09
N ASN A 171 6.20 -13.75 -6.16
CA ASN A 171 6.75 -13.58 -7.50
C ASN A 171 6.23 -12.29 -8.14
N GLY A 172 6.50 -11.14 -7.52
CA GLY A 172 6.45 -9.86 -8.19
C GLY A 172 7.56 -9.86 -9.23
N THR A 173 7.21 -10.01 -10.50
CA THR A 173 8.14 -10.01 -11.61
C THR A 173 8.91 -8.69 -11.67
N GLY A 174 10.14 -8.71 -11.14
CA GLY A 174 11.30 -8.06 -11.75
C GLY A 174 11.39 -6.53 -11.72
N TYR A 175 11.61 -5.93 -10.54
CA TYR A 175 12.44 -4.72 -10.38
C TYR A 175 13.16 -4.76 -9.03
N GLY A 176 14.05 -5.74 -8.88
CA GLY A 176 14.89 -5.93 -7.70
C GLY A 176 15.51 -7.33 -7.73
N LYS A 177 16.81 -7.44 -7.98
CA LYS A 177 17.52 -8.72 -7.90
C LYS A 177 17.41 -9.22 -6.45
N HIS A 178 16.85 -10.43 -6.27
CA HIS A 178 16.93 -11.15 -5.00
C HIS A 178 18.41 -11.33 -4.63
N ALA A 179 18.87 -10.64 -3.58
CA ALA A 179 20.12 -10.99 -2.94
C ALA A 179 19.91 -12.29 -2.14
N LYS A 180 20.56 -13.38 -2.56
CA LYS A 180 20.63 -14.62 -1.77
C LYS A 180 21.56 -14.38 -0.57
N GLY A 181 21.01 -13.90 0.54
CA GLY A 181 21.68 -13.88 1.85
C GLY A 181 21.47 -15.20 2.59
N LYS A 182 22.54 -15.76 3.17
CA LYS A 182 22.52 -16.97 4.01
C LYS A 182 21.97 -16.65 5.42
N GLY A 183 21.09 -17.53 5.93
CA GLY A 183 21.05 -17.99 7.32
C GLY A 183 20.50 -17.06 8.42
N ALA A 184 19.41 -17.50 9.07
CA ALA A 184 18.93 -17.17 10.43
C ALA A 184 18.60 -15.70 10.83
N SER A 185 19.16 -14.67 10.17
CA SER A 185 18.96 -13.25 10.54
C SER A 185 17.70 -12.62 9.96
N THR A 186 17.26 -13.04 8.77
CA THR A 186 16.10 -12.46 8.05
C THR A 186 14.75 -12.75 8.72
N THR A 187 14.67 -13.90 9.40
CA THR A 187 13.48 -14.44 10.04
C THR A 187 13.01 -13.59 11.22
N ASN A 188 13.96 -13.18 12.07
CA ASN A 188 13.69 -12.35 13.24
C ASN A 188 13.33 -10.91 12.83
N THR A 189 14.00 -10.37 11.81
CA THR A 189 13.72 -9.03 11.28
C THR A 189 12.30 -8.92 10.73
N TYR A 190 11.85 -9.88 9.92
CA TYR A 190 10.47 -9.86 9.42
C TYR A 190 9.44 -9.99 10.56
N ALA A 191 9.66 -10.90 11.51
CA ALA A 191 8.77 -11.05 12.66
C ALA A 191 8.66 -9.76 13.48
N ASN A 192 9.78 -9.07 13.72
CA ASN A 192 9.80 -7.79 14.42
C ASN A 192 9.07 -6.69 13.63
N ASN A 193 9.20 -6.68 12.30
CA ASN A 193 8.52 -5.72 11.43
C ASN A 193 7.02 -5.98 11.34
N LEU A 194 6.62 -7.25 11.28
CA LEU A 194 5.23 -7.66 11.39
C LEU A 194 4.65 -7.22 12.74
N ALA A 195 5.34 -7.51 13.85
CA ALA A 195 4.89 -7.11 15.18
C ALA A 195 4.67 -5.59 15.29
N PHE A 196 5.55 -4.78 14.70
CA PHE A 196 5.42 -3.32 14.67
C PHE A 196 4.22 -2.85 13.84
N ALA A 197 4.04 -3.42 12.65
CA ALA A 197 2.91 -3.13 11.78
C ALA A 197 1.57 -3.52 12.44
N GLU A 198 1.49 -4.70 13.06
CA GLU A 198 0.29 -5.13 13.79
C GLU A 198 0.01 -4.28 15.02
N ALA A 199 1.06 -3.79 15.67
CA ALA A 199 0.91 -2.85 16.75
C ALA A 199 0.27 -1.56 16.20
N PHE A 200 0.72 -1.00 15.07
CA PHE A 200 -0.01 0.11 14.44
C PHE A 200 -1.50 -0.18 14.18
N SER A 201 -1.85 -1.34 13.62
CA SER A 201 -3.27 -1.72 13.45
C SER A 201 -4.04 -1.70 14.79
N HIS A 202 -3.47 -2.26 15.85
CA HIS A 202 -4.08 -2.24 17.18
C HIS A 202 -4.17 -0.81 17.76
N TYR A 203 -3.16 0.04 17.53
CA TYR A 203 -3.19 1.45 17.92
C TYR A 203 -4.39 2.16 17.29
N THR A 204 -4.68 1.92 16.01
CA THR A 204 -5.80 2.59 15.36
C THR A 204 -7.15 2.24 15.99
N TYR A 205 -7.33 1.00 16.46
CA TYR A 205 -8.50 0.60 17.24
C TYR A 205 -8.60 1.37 18.55
N TRP A 206 -7.51 1.39 19.32
CA TRP A 206 -7.46 2.08 20.61
C TRP A 206 -7.67 3.59 20.46
N TYR A 207 -6.90 4.25 19.60
CA TYR A 207 -6.93 5.69 19.38
C TYR A 207 -8.30 6.17 18.91
N THR A 208 -8.97 5.37 18.07
CA THR A 208 -10.31 5.69 17.58
C THR A 208 -11.43 5.28 18.53
N LYS A 209 -11.10 4.78 19.73
CA LYS A 209 -12.07 4.31 20.75
C LYS A 209 -12.97 3.20 20.22
N GLY A 210 -12.37 2.25 19.51
CA GLY A 210 -13.03 1.09 18.93
C GLY A 210 -13.80 1.34 17.63
N ARG A 211 -13.71 2.53 17.05
CA ARG A 211 -14.49 2.89 15.85
C ARG A 211 -13.94 2.32 14.54
N MET A 212 -12.63 2.05 14.45
CA MET A 212 -12.03 1.47 13.26
C MET A 212 -10.69 0.77 13.51
N VAL A 213 -10.31 -0.11 12.60
CA VAL A 213 -8.98 -0.74 12.49
C VAL A 213 -8.44 -0.48 11.09
N VAL A 214 -7.19 -0.03 10.97
CA VAL A 214 -6.45 -0.03 9.71
C VAL A 214 -5.78 -1.40 9.54
N ASP A 215 -6.00 -2.07 8.42
CA ASP A 215 -5.51 -3.42 8.08
C ASP A 215 -5.01 -3.46 6.61
N ASP A 216 -4.61 -4.66 6.13
CA ASP A 216 -3.93 -4.90 4.84
C ASP A 216 -2.71 -3.99 4.66
N LEU A 217 -1.86 -3.96 5.69
CA LEU A 217 -0.63 -3.18 5.71
C LEU A 217 0.36 -3.80 4.71
N GLN A 218 0.71 -3.05 3.67
CA GLN A 218 1.57 -3.55 2.60
C GLN A 218 2.39 -2.44 1.97
N GLY A 219 3.62 -2.75 1.56
CA GLY A 219 4.54 -1.76 1.02
C GLY A 219 6.00 -2.18 1.14
N VAL A 220 6.89 -1.21 1.29
CA VAL A 220 8.34 -1.43 1.42
C VAL A 220 8.87 -0.84 2.72
N ILE A 221 9.99 -1.37 3.20
CA ILE A 221 10.74 -0.79 4.31
C ILE A 221 11.97 -0.10 3.72
N GLN A 222 12.03 1.22 3.86
CA GLN A 222 13.16 2.06 3.46
C GLN A 222 14.07 2.30 4.67
N ASP A 223 15.39 2.30 4.42
CA ASP A 223 16.43 2.63 5.42
C ASP A 223 16.25 1.90 6.77
N ALA A 224 15.83 0.63 6.70
CA ALA A 224 15.47 -0.26 7.81
C ALA A 224 14.28 0.18 8.69
N ASN A 225 13.99 1.47 8.81
CA ASN A 225 13.08 2.01 9.82
C ASN A 225 11.83 2.73 9.26
N HIS A 226 11.74 2.95 7.95
CA HIS A 226 10.63 3.70 7.35
C HIS A 226 9.72 2.79 6.54
N PHE A 227 8.56 2.45 7.10
CA PHE A 227 7.53 1.68 6.43
C PHE A 227 6.75 2.62 5.49
N ARG A 228 6.98 2.46 4.19
CA ARG A 228 6.23 3.16 3.14
C ARG A 228 5.15 2.22 2.65
N LEU A 229 3.93 2.46 3.10
CA LEU A 229 2.77 1.60 2.87
C LEU A 229 1.82 2.21 1.82
N THR A 230 1.06 1.37 1.14
CA THR A 230 0.06 1.79 0.15
C THR A 230 -1.15 0.87 0.19
N ASP A 231 -2.26 1.31 -0.41
CA ASP A 231 -3.54 0.59 -0.50
C ASP A 231 -3.99 -0.02 0.84
N PRO A 232 -4.12 0.77 1.93
CA PRO A 232 -4.67 0.27 3.17
C PRO A 232 -6.13 -0.20 2.98
N SER A 233 -6.53 -1.13 3.85
CA SER A 233 -7.94 -1.36 4.15
C SER A 233 -8.27 -0.75 5.51
N ILE A 234 -9.50 -0.28 5.68
CA ILE A 234 -10.00 0.20 6.96
C ILE A 234 -11.32 -0.51 7.24
N HIS A 235 -11.41 -1.17 8.39
CA HIS A 235 -12.65 -1.73 8.89
C HIS A 235 -13.23 -0.74 9.89
N SER A 236 -14.45 -0.22 9.64
CA SER A 236 -15.06 0.82 10.47
C SER A 236 -16.49 0.47 10.83
N VAL A 237 -16.92 0.83 12.04
CA VAL A 237 -18.30 0.57 12.50
C VAL A 237 -19.36 1.11 11.51
N LYS A 238 -19.02 2.17 10.77
CA LYS A 238 -19.90 2.84 9.80
C LYS A 238 -19.77 2.35 8.35
N LEU A 239 -18.94 1.34 8.05
CA LEU A 239 -18.73 0.83 6.69
C LEU A 239 -18.36 1.93 5.67
N SER A 240 -17.55 2.89 6.08
CA SER A 240 -17.31 4.13 5.32
C SER A 240 -16.13 4.07 4.34
N TYR A 241 -15.34 2.99 4.34
CA TYR A 241 -14.07 2.92 3.59
C TYR A 241 -14.09 1.99 2.37
N GLY A 242 -15.27 1.83 1.77
CA GLY A 242 -15.45 1.14 0.50
C GLY A 242 -15.54 -0.39 0.62
N PRO A 243 -15.43 -1.13 -0.50
CA PRO A 243 -15.79 -2.54 -0.55
C PRO A 243 -14.93 -3.50 0.28
N THR A 244 -13.77 -3.06 0.79
CA THR A 244 -12.93 -3.86 1.70
C THR A 244 -13.20 -3.56 3.17
N ASP A 245 -14.09 -2.62 3.48
CA ASP A 245 -14.54 -2.35 4.84
C ASP A 245 -15.55 -3.43 5.25
N ASN A 246 -15.10 -4.41 6.05
CA ASN A 246 -15.94 -5.47 6.61
C ASN A 246 -16.61 -5.07 7.94
N GLY A 247 -16.59 -3.79 8.28
CA GLY A 247 -17.26 -3.23 9.46
C GLY A 247 -16.85 -3.90 10.76
N GLN A 248 -17.84 -4.11 11.64
CA GLN A 248 -17.62 -4.76 12.93
C GLN A 248 -17.03 -6.17 12.78
N ASN A 249 -17.41 -6.92 11.73
CA ASN A 249 -16.86 -8.24 11.48
C ASN A 249 -15.36 -8.18 11.18
N GLY A 250 -14.92 -7.19 10.39
CA GLY A 250 -13.51 -6.95 10.13
C GLY A 250 -12.72 -6.58 11.38
N ILE A 251 -13.29 -5.68 12.21
CA ILE A 251 -12.70 -5.30 13.50
C ILE A 251 -12.55 -6.52 14.41
N THR A 252 -13.63 -7.29 14.61
CA THR A 252 -13.62 -8.50 15.45
C THR A 252 -12.66 -9.55 14.91
N ALA A 253 -12.60 -9.74 13.59
CA ALA A 253 -11.69 -10.69 12.97
C ALA A 253 -10.22 -10.32 13.24
N PHE A 254 -9.85 -9.05 13.14
CA PHE A 254 -8.52 -8.57 13.54
C PHE A 254 -8.25 -8.84 15.02
N LEU A 255 -9.14 -8.40 15.91
CA LEU A 255 -8.95 -8.51 17.37
C LEU A 255 -8.85 -9.97 17.84
N SER A 256 -9.59 -10.89 17.23
CA SER A 256 -9.56 -12.32 17.55
C SER A 256 -8.20 -12.99 17.27
N LYS A 257 -7.42 -12.43 16.35
CA LYS A 257 -6.14 -12.96 15.89
C LYS A 257 -4.95 -12.17 16.44
N HIS A 258 -5.14 -10.88 16.73
CA HIS A 258 -4.09 -10.03 17.26
C HIS A 258 -3.64 -10.52 18.64
N ARG A 259 -2.33 -10.58 18.83
CA ARG A 259 -1.72 -10.78 20.15
C ARG A 259 -0.84 -9.59 20.43
N CYS A 260 -1.13 -8.92 21.54
CA CYS A 260 -0.34 -7.77 21.97
C CYS A 260 1.13 -8.17 22.09
N ASN A 261 2.00 -7.28 21.61
CA ASN A 261 3.44 -7.40 21.76
C ASN A 261 3.97 -6.20 22.56
N LYS A 262 5.28 -6.17 22.82
CA LYS A 262 5.93 -5.11 23.61
C LYS A 262 5.65 -3.69 23.11
N ILE A 263 5.35 -3.51 21.82
CA ILE A 263 5.08 -2.20 21.23
C ILE A 263 3.66 -1.74 21.60
N CYS A 264 2.70 -2.66 21.67
CA CYS A 264 1.31 -2.36 22.06
C CYS A 264 1.19 -1.78 23.48
N ALA A 265 2.08 -2.19 24.39
CA ALA A 265 2.08 -1.70 25.77
C ALA A 265 2.62 -0.26 25.90
N ASN A 266 3.40 0.21 24.92
CA ASN A 266 4.20 1.44 25.07
C ASN A 266 3.45 2.72 24.68
N TRP A 267 2.27 2.67 24.04
CA TRP A 267 1.55 3.91 23.66
C TRP A 267 0.76 4.54 24.78
N PHE A 268 0.43 3.77 25.82
CA PHE A 268 -0.34 4.24 26.97
C PHE A 268 0.44 5.22 27.86
N LEU A 269 1.76 5.12 27.90
CA LEU A 269 2.61 5.87 28.83
C LEU A 269 2.90 7.30 28.39
N ASN A 270 2.77 7.61 27.08
CA ASN A 270 3.15 8.90 26.51
C ASN A 270 1.97 9.87 26.31
N GLN A 271 0.81 9.62 26.94
CA GLN A 271 -0.40 10.45 26.81
C GLN A 271 -0.83 11.13 28.12
N GLN A 272 0.06 11.25 29.11
CA GLN A 272 -0.15 12.18 30.23
C GLN A 272 0.37 13.59 29.87
N HIS A 273 -0.31 14.27 28.95
CA HIS A 273 -0.23 15.74 28.81
C HIS A 273 -1.56 16.28 28.31
#